data_AF-A0A6J6UMU1-F1
#
_entry.id   AF-A0A6J6UMU1-F1
#
_cell.length_a   1.000
_cell.length_b   1.000
_cell.length_c   1.000
_cell.angle_alpha   90.00
_cell.angle_beta   90.00
_cell.angle_gamma   90.00
#
_symmetry.space_group_name_H-M   'P 1'
#
loop_
_entity.id
_entity.type
_entity.pdbx_description
1 polymer ?
#
loop_
_entity_poly.entity_id
_entity_poly.type
_entity_poly.pdbx_seq_one_letter_code
_entity_poly.pdbx_strand_id
1 'polypeptide(L)' 'MCSQTTCRKCGKPTWSGCGNHVEIALQGVPKSQRCQGHQNDPVEPKGPSFFSKLFAKS' A
#
# COMPACT_ATOMS: atom_id res chain seq x y z
N MET A 1 14.90 1.91 -8.60
CA MET A 1 15.72 1.12 -7.65
C MET A 1 14.80 0.61 -6.57
N CYS A 2 14.87 -0.68 -6.23
CA CYS A 2 14.04 -1.23 -5.16
C CYS A 2 14.80 -1.07 -3.84
N SER A 3 14.12 -0.58 -2.81
CA SER A 3 14.73 -0.36 -1.49
C SER A 3 13.84 -0.93 -0.40
N GLN A 4 14.46 -1.39 0.68
CA GLN A 4 13.76 -1.73 1.91
C GLN A 4 13.18 -0.44 2.52
N THR A 5 11.90 -0.47 2.86
CA THR A 5 11.20 0.64 3.53
C THR A 5 10.24 0.09 4.56
N THR A 6 9.70 0.96 5.41
CA THR A 6 8.72 0.59 6.43
C THR A 6 7.32 0.85 5.91
N CYS A 7 6.44 -0.14 6.03
CA CYS A 7 5.05 0.04 5.65
C CYS A 7 4.39 1.09 6.56
N ARG A 8 3.83 2.16 5.98
CA ARG A 8 3.13 3.20 6.76
C ARG A 8 1.80 2.74 7.36
N LYS A 9 1.25 1.62 6.88
CA LYS A 9 -0.03 1.08 7.37
C LYS A 9 0.14 0.15 8.57
N CYS A 10 1.11 -0.78 8.49
CA CYS A 10 1.30 -1.81 9.52
C CYS A 10 2.63 -1.72 10.26
N GLY A 11 3.52 -0.79 9.90
CA GLY A 11 4.84 -0.62 10.54
C GLY A 11 5.84 -1.74 10.25
N LYS A 12 5.48 -2.75 9.44
CA LYS A 12 6.37 -3.87 9.09
C LYS A 12 7.32 -3.52 7.94
N PRO A 13 8.53 -4.11 7.89
CA PRO A 13 9.43 -4.00 6.75
C PRO A 13 8.77 -4.46 5.45
N THR A 14 8.88 -3.64 4.42
CA THR A 14 8.34 -3.84 3.07
C THR A 14 9.35 -3.35 2.02
N TRP A 15 9.04 -3.52 0.74
CA TRP A 15 9.84 -2.96 -0.35
C TRP A 15 9.11 -1.77 -1.00
N SER A 16 9.88 -0.83 -1.54
CA SER A 16 9.40 0.18 -2.49
C SER A 16 10.11 0.01 -3.82
N GLY A 17 9.37 -0.18 -4.92
CA GLY A 17 9.93 -0.32 -6.27
C GLY A 17 9.08 -1.23 -7.16
N CYS A 18 9.64 -1.60 -8.32
CA CYS A 18 8.97 -2.35 -9.38
C CYS A 18 8.66 -3.83 -9.09
N GLY A 19 8.94 -4.35 -7.89
CA GLY A 19 8.55 -5.72 -7.51
C GLY A 19 9.44 -6.83 -8.06
N ASN A 20 10.38 -6.54 -8.97
CA ASN A 20 11.35 -7.54 -9.45
C ASN A 20 12.47 -7.84 -8.45
N HIS A 21 12.69 -6.97 -7.47
CA HIS A 21 13.78 -7.11 -6.49
C HIS A 21 13.27 -7.17 -5.05
N VAL A 22 12.06 -7.70 -4.82
CA VAL A 22 11.47 -7.81 -3.47
C VAL A 22 12.31 -8.72 -2.57
N GLU A 23 12.72 -9.87 -3.09
CA GLU A 23 13.52 -10.82 -2.32
C GLU A 23 14.90 -10.25 -1.97
N ILE A 24 15.50 -9.46 -2.87
CA ILE A 24 16.76 -8.76 -2.61
C ILE A 24 16.54 -7.64 -1.56
N ALA A 25 15.48 -6.84 -1.72
CA ALA A 25 15.15 -5.76 -0.81
C ALA A 25 14.74 -6.22 0.59
N LEU A 26 14.32 -7.49 0.75
CA LEU A 26 13.90 -8.08 2.01
C LEU A 26 14.80 -9.25 2.45
N GLN A 27 16.05 -9.32 1.94
CA GLN A 27 17.01 -10.31 2.42
C GLN A 27 17.23 -10.17 3.93
N GLY A 28 17.20 -11.30 4.64
CA GLY A 28 17.33 -11.34 6.10
C GLY A 28 16.03 -11.06 6.87
N VAL A 29 14.97 -10.55 6.23
CA VAL A 29 13.67 -10.37 6.89
C VAL A 29 12.84 -11.65 6.75
N PRO A 30 12.47 -12.34 7.85
CA PRO A 30 11.62 -13.53 7.77
C PRO A 30 10.21 -13.17 7.29
N LYS A 31 9.56 -14.07 6.54
CA LYS A 31 8.23 -13.83 5.94
C LYS A 31 7.18 -13.37 6.96
N SER A 32 7.25 -13.85 8.19
CA SER A 32 6.34 -13.47 9.29
C SER A 32 6.48 -11.99 9.72
N GLN A 33 7.66 -11.41 9.52
CA GLN A 33 7.94 -10.00 9.83
C GLN A 33 7.77 -9.09 8.61
N ARG A 34 7.66 -9.63 7.39
CA ARG A 34 7.40 -8.84 6.18
C ARG A 34 5.97 -8.31 6.17
N CYS A 35 5.77 -7.15 5.57
CA CYS A 35 4.44 -6.66 5.21
C CYS A 35 3.80 -7.62 4.18
N GLN A 36 2.61 -8.13 4.46
CA GLN A 36 1.88 -9.07 3.57
C GLN A 36 1.16 -8.38 2.41
N GLY A 37 1.30 -7.06 2.29
CA GLY A 37 0.59 -6.26 1.30
C GLY A 37 -0.78 -5.84 1.82
N HIS A 38 -1.22 -4.70 1.30
CA HIS A 38 -2.37 -3.94 1.79
C HIS A 38 -3.34 -3.59 0.66
N GLN A 39 -3.39 -4.47 -0.35
CA GLN A 39 -4.20 -4.29 -1.55
C GLN A 39 -5.71 -4.49 -1.27
N ASN A 40 -6.03 -5.25 -0.21
CA ASN A 40 -7.40 -5.51 0.24
C ASN A 40 -7.81 -4.73 1.49
N ASP A 41 -6.98 -3.80 1.97
CA ASP A 41 -7.53 -2.85 2.92
C ASP A 41 -8.64 -2.08 2.19
N PRO A 42 -9.79 -1.84 2.83
CA PRO A 42 -10.77 -0.93 2.27
C PRO A 42 -10.02 0.36 2.00
N VAL A 43 -9.77 0.62 0.71
CA VAL A 43 -9.28 1.91 0.25
C VAL A 43 -10.27 2.87 0.87
N GLU A 44 -9.80 3.78 1.75
CA GLU A 44 -10.47 5.02 2.12
C GLU A 44 -11.49 5.34 1.03
N PRO A 45 -12.80 4.97 1.09
CA PRO A 45 -13.65 5.27 -0.04
C PRO A 45 -13.63 6.78 -0.02
N LYS A 46 -12.97 7.38 -1.03
CA LYS A 46 -12.93 8.83 -1.19
C LYS A 46 -14.40 9.19 -1.15
N GLY A 47 -14.82 9.74 0.01
CA GLY A 47 -16.22 9.85 0.36
C GLY A 47 -16.94 10.58 -0.76
N PRO A 48 -18.26 10.36 -0.92
CA PRO A 48 -19.01 10.84 -2.08
C PRO A 48 -18.61 12.28 -2.35
N SER A 49 -17.86 12.45 -3.45
CA SER A 49 -17.31 13.73 -3.85
C SER A 49 -18.45 14.72 -3.77
N PHE A 50 -18.34 15.72 -2.90
CA PHE A 50 -19.40 16.68 -2.64
C PHE A 50 -19.95 17.30 -3.94
N PHE A 51 -19.13 17.32 -5.00
CA PHE A 51 -19.45 17.67 -6.38
C PHE A 51 -20.51 16.77 -7.07
N SER A 52 -20.60 15.48 -6.75
CA SER A 52 -21.61 14.58 -7.36
C SER A 52 -23.04 14.89 -6.94
N LYS A 53 -23.24 15.68 -5.88
CA LYS A 53 -24.57 16.14 -5.44
C LYS A 53 -25.03 17.43 -6.13
N LEU A 54 -24.14 18.16 -6.78
CA LEU A 54 -24.48 19.40 -7.49
C LEU A 54 -25.00 19.15 -8.91
N PHE A 55 -24.73 17.98 -9.50
CA PHE A 55 -25.15 17.64 -10.87
C PHE A 55 -26.28 16.61 -10.96
N ALA A 56 -26.73 16.04 -9.84
CA ALA A 56 -27.80 15.03 -9.80
C ALA A 56 -29.22 15.63 -9.69
N LYS A 57 -29.33 16.97 -9.73
CA LYS A 57 -30.60 17.69 -9.72
C LYS A 57 -30.64 18.62 -10.91
N SER A 58 -30.93 18.06 -12.08
CA SER A 58 -31.47 18.77 -13.23
C SER A 58 -32.68 18.01 -13.76
#